data_AF-N9Q835-F1
#
_entry.id   AF-N9Q835-F1
#
_cell.length_a   1.000
_cell.length_b   1.000
_cell.length_c   1.000
_cell.angle_alpha   90.00
_cell.angle_beta   90.00
_cell.angle_gamma   90.00
#
_symmetry.space_group_name_H-M   'P 1'
#
loop_
_entity.id
_entity.type
_entity.pdbx_description
1 polymer ?
#
loop_
_entity_poly.entity_id
_entity_poly.type
_entity_poly.pdbx_seq_one_letter_code
_entity_poly.pdbx_strand_id
1 'polypeptide(L)'
;MGMLYRVGFNEKQPFGYQWTEFDCNSTADFYLRSLIKRSIQDTYPKIYEKITEELFVEQIRFDGLSSQQFMDIVFAIRTAIGSNELSETQREGAKIWDTAIEPLVMVDERYHLYFKIK
;
A
#
# COMPACT_ATOMS: atom_id res chain seq x y z
N MET A 1 16.68 -11.31 1.97
CA MET A 1 15.52 -11.66 1.15
C MET A 1 14.75 -10.39 0.88
N GLY A 2 14.34 -10.17 -0.35
CA GLY A 2 13.55 -9.00 -0.74
C GLY A 2 12.06 -9.21 -0.42
N MET A 3 11.27 -8.17 -0.58
CA MET A 3 9.84 -8.17 -0.38
C MET A 3 9.18 -7.47 -1.57
N LEU A 4 8.10 -8.06 -2.09
CA LEU A 4 7.34 -7.50 -3.21
C LEU A 4 6.04 -6.86 -2.72
N TYR A 5 5.84 -5.59 -3.03
CA TYR A 5 4.58 -4.88 -2.84
C TYR A 5 3.85 -4.82 -4.18
N ARG A 6 2.82 -5.65 -4.35
CA ARG A 6 1.97 -5.65 -5.53
C ARG A 6 0.80 -4.70 -5.31
N VAL A 7 0.91 -3.48 -5.85
CA VAL A 7 -0.07 -2.42 -5.67
C VAL A 7 -1.30 -2.70 -6.54
N GLY A 8 -1.10 -3.10 -7.80
CA GLY A 8 -2.17 -3.46 -8.73
C GLY A 8 -1.78 -3.35 -10.20
N PHE A 9 -2.68 -2.83 -11.04
CA PHE A 9 -2.61 -3.03 -12.49
C PHE A 9 -3.16 -1.83 -13.30
N ASN A 10 -2.54 -1.58 -14.45
CA ASN A 10 -2.96 -0.58 -15.43
C ASN A 10 -2.69 -1.03 -16.86
N GLU A 11 -3.76 -1.34 -17.60
CA GLU A 11 -3.74 -1.78 -19.00
C GLU A 11 -3.20 -0.74 -19.96
N LYS A 12 -3.28 0.55 -19.60
CA LYS A 12 -2.83 1.68 -20.45
C LYS A 12 -1.31 1.84 -20.42
N GLN A 13 -0.60 1.19 -19.50
CA GLN A 13 0.86 1.19 -19.50
C GLN A 13 1.42 0.28 -20.61
N PRO A 14 2.64 0.54 -21.09
CA PRO A 14 3.28 -0.33 -22.07
C PRO A 14 3.35 -1.78 -21.58
N PHE A 15 3.28 -2.73 -22.52
CA PHE A 15 3.41 -4.15 -22.21
C PHE A 15 4.68 -4.42 -21.39
N GLY A 16 4.53 -5.16 -20.28
CA GLY A 16 5.61 -5.40 -19.31
C GLY A 16 5.68 -4.40 -18.15
N TYR A 17 4.96 -3.27 -18.22
CA TYR A 17 4.86 -2.26 -17.16
C TYR A 17 3.44 -2.14 -16.56
N GLN A 18 2.54 -3.03 -16.95
CA GLN A 18 1.14 -2.96 -16.55
C GLN A 18 0.94 -3.28 -15.06
N TRP A 19 1.78 -4.13 -14.47
CA TRP A 19 1.78 -4.37 -13.04
C TRP A 19 2.49 -3.23 -12.30
N THR A 20 1.82 -2.69 -11.29
CA THR A 20 2.38 -1.63 -10.44
C THR A 20 2.95 -2.30 -9.19
N GLU A 21 4.27 -2.50 -9.20
CA GLU A 21 4.99 -3.32 -8.23
C GLU A 21 6.19 -2.57 -7.64
N PHE A 22 6.51 -2.86 -6.38
CA PHE A 22 7.68 -2.33 -5.71
C PHE A 22 8.44 -3.45 -4.98
N ASP A 23 9.63 -3.76 -5.48
CA ASP A 23 10.58 -4.65 -4.81
C ASP A 23 11.45 -3.86 -3.82
N CYS A 24 11.50 -4.31 -2.57
CA CYS A 24 12.28 -3.66 -1.53
C CYS A 24 13.09 -4.64 -0.69
N ASN A 25 14.10 -4.13 0.00
CA ASN A 25 14.86 -4.92 0.97
C ASN A 25 14.09 -5.07 2.31
N SER A 26 14.59 -5.92 3.20
CA SER A 26 13.98 -6.19 4.51
C SER A 26 13.85 -4.96 5.41
N THR A 27 14.74 -3.97 5.27
CA THR A 27 14.69 -2.74 6.06
C THR A 27 13.53 -1.84 5.59
N ALA A 28 13.40 -1.66 4.28
CA ALA A 28 12.28 -0.92 3.70
C ALA A 28 10.94 -1.62 4.00
N ASP A 29 10.90 -2.95 3.90
CA ASP A 29 9.72 -3.75 4.27
C ASP A 29 9.32 -3.54 5.74
N PHE A 30 10.28 -3.60 6.65
CA PHE A 30 10.02 -3.36 8.08
C PHE A 30 9.35 -2.01 8.32
N TYR A 31 9.83 -0.94 7.68
CA TYR A 31 9.24 0.39 7.79
C TYR A 31 7.84 0.47 7.17
N LEU A 32 7.66 -0.05 5.96
CA LEU A 32 6.35 -0.05 5.28
C LEU A 32 5.30 -0.87 6.03
N ARG A 33 5.64 -2.08 6.50
CA ARG A 33 4.72 -2.90 7.30
C ARG A 33 4.33 -2.21 8.60
N SER A 34 5.26 -1.51 9.26
CA SER A 34 4.97 -0.76 10.47
C SER A 34 3.93 0.35 10.21
N LEU A 35 4.07 1.08 9.10
CA LEU A 35 3.12 2.09 8.67
C LEU A 35 1.75 1.47 8.31
N ILE A 36 1.73 0.43 7.47
CA ILE A 36 0.50 -0.24 7.03
C ILE A 36 -0.26 -0.78 8.23
N LYS A 37 0.44 -1.50 9.12
CA LYS A 37 -0.13 -2.02 10.37
C LYS A 37 -0.80 -0.92 11.19
N ARG A 38 -0.10 0.20 11.42
CA ARG A 38 -0.63 1.38 12.14
C ARG A 38 -1.84 2.00 11.46
N SER A 39 -1.87 2.00 10.13
CA SER A 39 -2.87 2.70 9.35
C SER A 39 -4.19 1.93 9.27
N ILE A 40 -4.12 0.60 9.18
CA ILE A 40 -5.29 -0.19 8.76
C ILE A 40 -5.59 -1.42 9.62
N GLN A 41 -4.69 -1.89 10.49
CA GLN A 41 -4.95 -3.13 11.23
C GLN A 41 -6.18 -2.99 12.14
N ASP A 42 -6.32 -1.88 12.84
CA ASP A 42 -7.43 -1.69 13.79
C ASP A 42 -8.75 -1.32 13.09
N THR A 43 -8.67 -0.55 12.00
CA THR A 43 -9.87 -0.05 11.28
C THR A 43 -10.38 -1.04 10.22
N TYR A 44 -9.47 -1.76 9.57
CA TYR A 44 -9.76 -2.70 8.49
C TYR A 44 -9.03 -4.05 8.69
N PRO A 45 -9.24 -4.75 9.83
CA PRO A 45 -8.47 -5.96 10.18
C PRO A 45 -8.54 -7.05 9.12
N LYS A 46 -9.73 -7.28 8.53
CA LYS A 46 -9.92 -8.27 7.46
C LYS A 46 -9.17 -7.92 6.17
N ILE A 47 -9.01 -6.63 5.87
CA ILE A 47 -8.24 -6.20 4.71
C ILE A 47 -6.75 -6.33 4.99
N TYR A 48 -6.31 -5.96 6.20
CA TYR A 48 -4.93 -6.15 6.64
C TYR A 48 -4.53 -7.64 6.51
N GLU A 49 -5.33 -8.56 7.07
CA GLU A 49 -5.10 -10.00 6.93
C GLU A 49 -5.01 -10.44 5.47
N LYS A 50 -5.93 -9.97 4.62
CA LYS A 50 -5.98 -10.30 3.19
C LYS A 50 -4.73 -9.85 2.45
N ILE A 51 -4.26 -8.63 2.68
CA ILE A 51 -3.07 -8.11 1.97
C ILE A 51 -1.77 -8.68 2.53
N THR A 52 -1.78 -9.20 3.77
CA THR A 52 -0.63 -9.83 4.44
C THR A 52 -0.74 -11.35 4.49
N GLU A 53 -1.59 -11.97 3.65
CA GLU A 53 -1.87 -13.40 3.70
C GLU A 53 -0.59 -14.25 3.75
N GLU A 54 -0.51 -15.17 4.72
CA GLU A 54 0.69 -15.98 5.00
C GLU A 54 1.13 -16.83 3.81
N LEU A 55 0.22 -17.14 2.88
CA LEU A 55 0.55 -17.85 1.64
C LEU A 55 1.53 -17.08 0.74
N PHE A 56 1.67 -15.76 0.96
CA PHE A 56 2.60 -14.90 0.25
C PHE A 56 3.59 -14.27 1.25
N VAL A 57 4.37 -15.11 1.94
CA VAL A 57 5.33 -14.68 2.99
C VAL A 57 6.21 -13.49 2.58
N GLU A 58 6.60 -13.44 1.29
CA GLU A 58 7.45 -12.39 0.71
C GLU A 58 6.68 -11.34 -0.11
N GLN A 59 5.35 -11.25 0.04
CA GLN A 59 4.54 -10.26 -0.68
C GLN A 59 3.48 -9.56 0.18
N ILE A 60 3.26 -8.28 -0.10
CA ILE A 60 2.06 -7.53 0.30
C ILE A 60 1.25 -7.29 -0.97
N ARG A 61 -0.01 -7.70 -0.97
CA ARG A 61 -0.84 -7.74 -2.17
C ARG A 61 -2.10 -6.89 -2.05
N PHE A 62 -2.07 -5.70 -2.64
CA PHE A 62 -3.23 -4.82 -2.77
C PHE A 62 -4.05 -5.12 -4.03
N ASP A 63 -3.50 -5.86 -5.00
CA ASP A 63 -4.15 -6.18 -6.28
C ASP A 63 -5.42 -7.02 -6.12
N GLY A 64 -5.55 -7.78 -5.03
CA GLY A 64 -6.77 -8.54 -4.72
C GLY A 64 -7.92 -7.71 -4.13
N LEU A 65 -7.72 -6.41 -3.90
CA LEU A 65 -8.74 -5.51 -3.32
C LEU A 65 -9.70 -4.98 -4.38
N SER A 66 -10.99 -4.86 -4.01
CA SER A 66 -11.95 -4.10 -4.84
C SER A 66 -11.57 -2.62 -4.89
N SER A 67 -12.08 -1.87 -5.88
CA SER A 67 -11.74 -0.44 -6.00
C SER A 67 -12.07 0.37 -4.75
N GLN A 68 -13.20 0.04 -4.10
CA GLN A 68 -13.59 0.66 -2.84
C GLN A 68 -12.58 0.34 -1.72
N GLN A 69 -12.26 -0.94 -1.52
CA GLN A 69 -11.30 -1.37 -0.50
C GLN A 69 -9.92 -0.76 -0.74
N PHE A 70 -9.47 -0.72 -2.00
CA PHE A 70 -8.20 -0.12 -2.37
C PHE A 70 -8.15 1.35 -1.96
N MET A 71 -9.16 2.13 -2.32
CA MET A 71 -9.22 3.56 -1.98
C MET A 71 -9.39 3.82 -0.48
N ASP A 72 -10.15 2.99 0.25
CA ASP A 72 -10.29 3.08 1.70
C ASP A 72 -8.92 2.94 2.40
N ILE A 73 -8.12 1.96 1.98
CA ILE A 73 -6.78 1.71 2.53
C ILE A 73 -5.80 2.81 2.16
N VAL A 74 -5.78 3.25 0.90
CA VAL A 74 -4.95 4.39 0.46
C VAL A 74 -5.27 5.63 1.29
N PHE A 75 -6.55 5.91 1.53
CA PHE A 75 -6.95 7.04 2.34
C PHE A 75 -6.53 6.89 3.80
N ALA A 76 -6.71 5.71 4.39
CA ALA A 76 -6.29 5.44 5.76
C ALA A 76 -4.78 5.66 5.95
N ILE A 77 -3.97 5.21 4.99
CA ILE A 77 -2.51 5.40 5.02
C ILE A 77 -2.16 6.88 4.87
N ARG A 78 -2.75 7.60 3.90
CA ARG A 78 -2.53 9.06 3.75
C ARG A 78 -2.94 9.84 5.00
N THR A 79 -4.03 9.43 5.66
CA THR A 79 -4.48 10.03 6.92
C THR A 79 -3.49 9.79 8.05
N ALA A 80 -2.95 8.57 8.16
CA ALA A 80 -1.91 8.26 9.11
C ALA A 80 -0.63 9.07 8.85
N ILE A 81 -0.20 9.19 7.59
CA ILE A 81 0.96 10.01 7.17
C ILE A 81 0.75 11.49 7.52
N GLY A 82 -0.44 12.02 7.31
CA GLY A 82 -0.79 13.40 7.68
C GLY A 82 -0.96 13.65 9.18
N SER A 83 -0.97 12.59 10.00
CA SER A 83 -1.06 12.71 11.46
C SER A 83 0.31 12.98 12.09
N ASN A 84 0.35 13.74 13.17
CA ASN A 84 1.59 13.97 13.93
C ASN A 84 1.93 12.83 14.91
N GLU A 85 1.23 11.69 14.85
CA GLU A 85 1.30 10.62 15.84
C GLU A 85 2.15 9.42 15.40
N LEU A 86 2.89 9.54 14.29
CA LEU A 86 3.74 8.46 13.80
C LEU A 86 5.01 8.29 14.65
N SER A 87 5.37 7.03 14.91
CA SER A 87 6.70 6.69 15.45
C SER A 87 7.80 6.95 14.40
N GLU A 88 9.06 6.96 14.81
CA GLU A 88 10.19 7.14 13.89
C GLU A 88 10.20 6.08 12.76
N THR A 89 9.98 4.81 13.12
CA THR A 89 9.83 3.70 12.17
C THR A 89 8.72 3.95 11.16
N GLN A 90 7.57 4.46 11.61
CA GLN A 90 6.43 4.74 10.74
C GLN A 90 6.67 5.97 9.85
N ARG A 91 7.43 6.96 10.34
CA ARG A 91 7.84 8.12 9.54
C ARG A 91 8.80 7.72 8.41
N GLU A 92 9.73 6.80 8.65
CA GLU A 92 10.54 6.25 7.57
C GLU A 92 9.67 5.46 6.58
N GLY A 93 8.68 4.71 7.06
CA GLY A 93 7.69 4.05 6.21
C GLY A 93 6.90 5.04 5.35
N ALA A 94 6.53 6.19 5.90
CA ALA A 94 5.81 7.25 5.18
C ALA A 94 6.64 7.83 4.03
N LYS A 95 7.94 8.09 4.27
CA LYS A 95 8.84 8.55 3.20
C LYS A 95 8.94 7.53 2.06
N ILE A 96 9.02 6.24 2.38
CA ILE A 96 9.07 5.18 1.36
C ILE A 96 7.73 5.09 0.64
N TRP A 97 6.61 5.18 1.36
CA TRP A 97 5.28 5.23 0.77
C TRP A 97 5.17 6.35 -0.25
N ASP A 98 5.47 7.59 0.13
CA ASP A 98 5.33 8.77 -0.73
C ASP A 98 6.23 8.73 -1.98
N THR A 99 7.43 8.15 -1.86
CA THR A 99 8.40 8.10 -2.95
C THR A 99 8.25 6.89 -3.87
N ALA A 100 7.82 5.74 -3.34
CA ALA A 100 7.82 4.47 -4.08
C ALA A 100 6.42 3.91 -4.32
N ILE A 101 5.52 3.94 -3.32
CA ILE A 101 4.20 3.29 -3.42
C ILE A 101 3.14 4.26 -3.96
N GLU A 102 3.14 5.50 -3.51
CA GLU A 102 2.16 6.51 -3.88
C GLU A 102 2.09 6.74 -5.41
N PRO A 103 3.21 6.84 -6.15
CA PRO A 103 3.14 6.94 -7.61
C PRO A 103 2.48 5.73 -8.27
N LEU A 104 2.71 4.52 -7.72
CA LEU A 104 2.10 3.27 -8.19
C LEU A 104 0.59 3.24 -7.93
N VAL A 105 0.16 3.76 -6.77
CA VAL A 105 -1.27 3.94 -6.45
C VAL A 105 -1.92 4.89 -7.46
N MET A 106 -1.28 6.02 -7.77
CA MET A 106 -1.87 7.05 -8.65
C MET A 106 -2.04 6.58 -10.10
N VAL A 107 -1.25 5.60 -10.54
CA VAL A 107 -1.35 5.02 -11.89
C VAL A 107 -2.19 3.74 -11.91
N ASP A 108 -2.70 3.25 -10.78
CA ASP A 108 -3.59 2.08 -10.75
C ASP A 108 -4.98 2.42 -11.32
N GLU A 109 -5.61 1.48 -12.04
CA GLU A 109 -6.93 1.70 -12.63
C GLU A 109 -8.07 1.93 -11.62
N ARG A 110 -7.91 1.39 -10.41
CA ARG A 110 -8.87 1.56 -9.32
C ARG A 110 -8.73 2.92 -8.65
N TYR A 111 -7.70 3.70 -8.99
CA TYR A 111 -7.49 5.01 -8.41
C TYR A 111 -8.53 6.02 -8.87
N HIS A 112 -9.12 6.71 -7.90
CA HIS A 112 -10.12 7.74 -8.15
C HIS A 112 -9.76 9.04 -7.42
N LEU A 113 -9.41 10.08 -8.18
CA LEU A 113 -8.98 11.39 -7.65
C LEU A 113 -10.03 12.03 -6.72
N TYR A 114 -11.32 11.77 -6.95
CA TYR A 114 -12.45 12.36 -6.22
C TYR A 114 -13.13 11.39 -5.25
N PHE A 115 -12.41 10.40 -4.76
CA PHE A 115 -12.96 9.46 -3.80
C PHE A 115 -13.48 10.18 -2.54
N LYS A 116 -14.77 9.98 -2.24
CA LYS A 116 -15.43 10.50 -1.04
C LYS A 116 -15.75 9.32 -0.12
N ILE A 117 -15.30 9.40 1.13
CA ILE A 117 -15.71 8.47 2.17
C ILE A 117 -17.20 8.72 2.43
N LYS A 118 -17.99 7.63 2.40
CA LYS A 118 -19.40 7.65 2.77
C LYS A 118 -19.57 7.51 4.26
#